data_AF-A0A077ZZ25-F1
#
_entry.id   AF-A0A077ZZ25-F1
#
_cell.length_a   1.000
_cell.length_b   1.000
_cell.length_c   1.000
_cell.angle_alpha   90.00
_cell.angle_beta   90.00
_cell.angle_gamma   90.00
#
_symmetry.space_group_name_H-M   'P 1'
#
loop_
_entity.id
_entity.type
_entity.pdbx_description
1 polymer ?
#
loop_
_entity_poly.entity_id
_entity_poly.type
_entity_poly.pdbx_seq_one_letter_code
_entity_poly.pdbx_strand_id
1 'polypeptide(L)'
;MQSRQNCKNIEPKTIFLKFFHENPYVNRALEIDIFSHLSNQGKVPKLIYQGTEYRIEEYISGRQLTVFELRNRTIYNKVAEFLCNLHYDFSLRQIADEHLGKNQENIDPKKYIEQYSKQLRDQVLAIKNYLQTHQPVDNRLEILIQFEEIFLPVDIVERYINTLNQLGESISYVLTHNDIQECNILAKDENNLNFYVIDYEYATFAPRSMDLANYINETVFENTYKCGSGANSYGRF
;
A
#
# COMPACT_ATOMS: atom_id res chain seq x y z
N MET A 1 -31.00 44.33 -2.73
CA MET A 1 -31.56 42.99 -2.48
C MET A 1 -31.37 42.16 -3.73
N GLN A 2 -30.21 41.50 -3.88
CA GLN A 2 -29.98 40.56 -4.98
C GLN A 2 -30.51 39.18 -4.58
N SER A 3 -31.16 38.55 -5.55
CA SER A 3 -31.94 37.33 -5.46
C SER A 3 -31.19 36.16 -4.83
N ARG A 4 -31.74 35.60 -3.75
CA ARG A 4 -31.46 34.22 -3.35
C ARG A 4 -31.88 33.29 -4.49
N GLN A 5 -30.92 32.76 -5.25
CA GLN A 5 -31.17 31.68 -6.18
C GLN A 5 -31.80 30.49 -5.43
N ASN A 6 -32.85 29.93 -6.01
CA ASN A 6 -33.57 28.75 -5.54
C ASN A 6 -32.62 27.53 -5.43
N CYS A 7 -32.05 27.29 -4.26
CA CYS A 7 -31.39 26.02 -3.93
C CYS A 7 -32.44 24.93 -3.60
N LYS A 8 -33.44 24.72 -4.46
CA LYS A 8 -34.57 23.82 -4.15
C LYS A 8 -34.42 22.38 -4.67
N ASN A 9 -33.32 22.00 -5.30
CA ASN A 9 -33.06 20.64 -5.79
C ASN A 9 -31.58 20.22 -5.65
N ILE A 10 -30.91 20.59 -4.56
CA ILE A 10 -29.58 20.03 -4.27
C ILE A 10 -29.80 18.82 -3.39
N GLU A 11 -29.89 17.63 -3.99
CA GLU A 11 -29.65 16.42 -3.20
C GLU A 11 -28.24 16.51 -2.61
N PRO A 12 -28.07 16.25 -1.30
CA PRO A 12 -26.74 16.27 -0.70
C PRO A 12 -25.89 15.20 -1.38
N LYS A 13 -24.88 15.64 -2.14
CA LYS A 13 -23.85 14.74 -2.66
C LYS A 13 -22.89 14.42 -1.54
N THR A 14 -22.85 13.15 -1.13
CA THR A 14 -21.77 12.64 -0.27
C THR A 14 -20.46 12.72 -1.05
N ILE A 15 -19.42 13.22 -0.39
CA ILE A 15 -18.06 13.29 -0.93
C ILE A 15 -17.12 12.60 0.05
N PHE A 16 -15.99 12.14 -0.46
CA PHE A 16 -14.91 11.63 0.38
C PHE A 16 -13.80 12.68 0.46
N LEU A 17 -13.36 13.00 1.68
CA LEU A 17 -12.28 13.96 1.96
C LEU A 17 -11.09 13.18 2.53
N LYS A 18 -10.01 13.04 1.75
CA LYS A 18 -8.77 12.38 2.17
C LYS A 18 -7.75 13.45 2.57
N PHE A 19 -7.34 13.47 3.84
CA PHE A 19 -6.21 14.26 4.31
C PHE A 19 -4.90 13.52 4.07
N PHE A 20 -3.88 14.25 3.65
CA PHE A 20 -2.53 13.75 3.46
C PHE A 20 -1.73 13.96 4.74
N HIS A 21 -0.94 12.97 5.09
CA HIS A 21 0.01 13.05 6.19
C HIS A 21 1.42 13.10 5.63
N GLU A 22 2.30 13.78 6.37
CA GLU A 22 3.71 13.82 6.03
C GLU A 22 4.32 12.43 6.24
N ASN A 23 4.71 11.78 5.14
CA ASN A 23 5.33 10.47 5.14
C ASN A 23 6.58 10.53 4.27
N PRO A 24 7.78 10.36 4.84
CA PRO A 24 9.03 10.52 4.10
C PRO A 24 9.31 9.39 3.10
N TYR A 25 8.46 8.35 3.10
CA TYR A 25 8.52 7.23 2.16
C TYR A 25 7.59 7.39 0.95
N VAL A 26 6.71 8.40 0.95
CA VAL A 26 5.70 8.62 -0.09
C VAL A 26 6.16 9.70 -1.05
N ASN A 27 6.20 9.39 -2.35
CA ASN A 27 6.32 10.40 -3.39
C ASN A 27 4.92 10.96 -3.69
N ARG A 28 4.54 12.02 -2.97
CA ARG A 28 3.21 12.62 -3.05
C ARG A 28 2.86 13.13 -4.45
N ALA A 29 3.84 13.65 -5.20
CA ALA A 29 3.61 14.15 -6.56
C ALA A 29 3.26 12.99 -7.52
N LEU A 30 3.99 11.87 -7.40
CA LEU A 30 3.68 10.66 -8.16
C LEU A 30 2.29 10.11 -7.81
N GLU A 31 1.94 10.00 -6.52
CA GLU A 31 0.63 9.51 -6.10
C GLU A 31 -0.51 10.36 -6.69
N ILE A 32 -0.36 11.69 -6.65
CA ILE A 32 -1.36 12.63 -7.19
C ILE A 32 -1.57 12.42 -8.69
N ASP A 33 -0.48 12.29 -9.46
CA ASP A 33 -0.57 12.13 -10.91
C ASP A 33 -1.11 10.76 -11.31
N ILE A 34 -0.71 9.69 -10.60
CA ILE A 34 -1.31 8.35 -10.77
C ILE A 34 -2.82 8.40 -10.49
N PHE A 35 -3.22 8.98 -9.35
CA PHE A 35 -4.63 9.03 -8.96
C PHE A 35 -5.45 9.86 -9.96
N SER A 36 -4.96 11.03 -10.37
CA SER A 36 -5.60 11.88 -11.38
C SER A 36 -5.78 11.14 -12.70
N HIS A 37 -4.73 10.46 -13.17
CA HIS A 37 -4.76 9.67 -14.40
C HIS A 37 -5.79 8.54 -14.35
N LEU A 38 -5.77 7.73 -13.27
CA LEU A 38 -6.70 6.63 -13.08
C LEU A 38 -8.16 7.12 -12.92
N SER A 39 -8.36 8.25 -12.24
CA SER A 39 -9.68 8.86 -12.06
C SER A 39 -10.28 9.27 -13.41
N ASN A 40 -9.47 9.86 -14.30
CA ASN A 40 -9.92 10.23 -15.65
C ASN A 40 -10.32 9.01 -16.51
N GLN A 41 -9.79 7.83 -16.18
CA GLN A 41 -10.15 6.55 -16.82
C GLN A 41 -11.30 5.82 -16.11
N GLY A 42 -11.81 6.35 -14.98
CA GLY A 42 -12.83 5.69 -14.16
C GLY A 42 -12.34 4.43 -13.43
N LYS A 43 -11.02 4.26 -13.27
CA LYS A 43 -10.37 3.11 -12.61
C LYS A 43 -10.23 3.25 -11.09
N VAL A 44 -10.44 4.45 -10.56
CA VAL A 44 -10.51 4.79 -9.13
C VAL A 44 -11.67 5.77 -8.92
N PRO A 45 -12.05 6.14 -7.67
CA PRO A 45 -13.08 7.15 -7.44
C PRO A 45 -12.77 8.46 -8.18
N LYS A 46 -13.81 9.13 -8.68
CA LYS A 46 -13.62 10.37 -9.44
C LYS A 46 -13.00 11.46 -8.56
N LEU A 47 -11.88 12.02 -9.01
CA LEU A 47 -11.26 13.20 -8.43
C LEU A 47 -12.15 14.43 -8.67
N ILE A 48 -12.55 15.09 -7.59
CA ILE A 48 -13.35 16.33 -7.62
C ILE A 48 -12.43 17.55 -7.42
N TYR A 49 -11.48 17.44 -6.49
CA TYR A 49 -10.51 18.49 -6.20
C TYR A 49 -9.20 17.91 -5.66
N GLN A 50 -8.08 18.50 -6.08
CA GLN A 50 -6.74 18.14 -5.61
C GLN A 50 -6.08 19.36 -4.97
N GLY A 51 -5.73 19.25 -3.68
CA GLY A 51 -4.91 20.22 -2.95
C GLY A 51 -3.55 19.64 -2.57
N THR A 52 -2.78 20.38 -1.75
CA THR A 52 -1.49 19.92 -1.21
C THR A 52 -1.64 19.12 0.07
N GLU A 53 -2.66 19.43 0.88
CA GLU A 53 -2.92 18.82 2.20
C GLU A 53 -4.06 17.79 2.17
N TYR A 54 -4.91 17.84 1.15
CA TYR A 54 -6.05 16.94 1.02
C TYR A 54 -6.51 16.84 -0.44
N ARG A 55 -7.31 15.81 -0.73
CA ARG A 55 -8.11 15.72 -1.96
C ARG A 55 -9.58 15.41 -1.65
N ILE A 56 -10.45 15.85 -2.55
CA ILE A 56 -11.88 15.55 -2.53
C ILE A 56 -12.18 14.59 -3.68
N GLU A 57 -12.84 13.49 -3.36
CA GLU A 57 -13.17 12.41 -4.27
C GLU A 57 -14.68 12.15 -4.25
N GLU A 58 -15.18 11.50 -5.29
CA GLU A 58 -16.48 10.86 -5.27
C GLU A 58 -16.57 9.86 -4.12
N TYR A 59 -17.64 9.96 -3.34
CA TYR A 59 -17.95 8.92 -2.36
C TYR A 59 -18.50 7.69 -3.09
N ILE A 60 -17.85 6.56 -2.89
CA ILE A 60 -18.33 5.27 -3.41
C ILE A 60 -19.13 4.57 -2.32
N SER A 61 -20.39 4.24 -2.63
CA SER A 61 -21.19 3.35 -1.78
C SER A 61 -20.64 1.94 -1.89
N GLY A 62 -20.03 1.47 -0.81
CA GLY A 62 -19.32 0.21 -0.78
C GLY A 62 -18.64 -0.03 0.55
N ARG A 63 -17.81 -1.07 0.58
CA ARG A 63 -17.00 -1.43 1.74
C ARG A 63 -15.64 -1.96 1.32
N GLN A 64 -14.71 -1.87 2.25
CA GLN A 64 -13.44 -2.57 2.14
C GLN A 64 -13.66 -4.09 2.14
N LEU A 65 -12.75 -4.81 1.51
CA LEU A 65 -12.70 -6.25 1.68
C LEU A 65 -12.24 -6.62 3.08
N THR A 66 -12.53 -7.85 3.47
CA THR A 66 -11.95 -8.49 4.64
C THR A 66 -10.72 -9.30 4.26
N VAL A 67 -9.83 -9.54 5.22
CA VAL A 67 -8.68 -10.45 5.06
C VAL A 67 -9.07 -11.83 4.48
N PHE A 68 -10.24 -12.36 4.86
CA PHE A 68 -10.72 -13.66 4.40
C PHE A 68 -11.22 -13.62 2.95
N GLU A 69 -11.71 -12.47 2.50
CA GLU A 69 -12.11 -12.29 1.10
C GLU A 69 -10.91 -12.25 0.16
N LEU A 70 -9.74 -11.80 0.61
CA LEU A 70 -8.50 -11.86 -0.18
C LEU A 70 -8.11 -13.30 -0.56
N ARG A 71 -8.54 -14.29 0.25
CA ARG A 71 -8.34 -15.73 0.02
C ARG A 71 -9.37 -16.34 -0.93
N ASN A 72 -10.42 -15.60 -1.29
CA ASN A 72 -11.44 -16.09 -2.20
C ASN A 72 -10.86 -16.16 -3.62
N ARG A 73 -11.01 -17.30 -4.30
CA ARG A 73 -10.46 -17.52 -5.64
C ARG A 73 -10.95 -16.49 -6.68
N THR A 74 -12.19 -16.03 -6.59
CA THR A 74 -12.74 -15.04 -7.52
C THR A 74 -12.10 -13.67 -7.30
N ILE A 75 -11.96 -13.25 -6.03
CA ILE A 75 -11.26 -12.00 -5.68
C ILE A 75 -9.79 -12.09 -6.08
N TYR A 76 -9.11 -13.18 -5.74
CA TYR A 76 -7.74 -13.45 -6.13
C TYR A 76 -7.52 -13.29 -7.64
N ASN A 77 -8.38 -13.89 -8.46
CA ASN A 77 -8.29 -13.79 -9.93
C ASN A 77 -8.48 -12.34 -10.41
N LYS A 78 -9.37 -11.58 -9.77
CA LYS A 78 -9.60 -10.17 -10.10
C LYS A 78 -8.43 -9.28 -9.71
N VAL A 79 -7.82 -9.53 -8.55
CA VAL A 79 -6.59 -8.85 -8.14
C VAL A 79 -5.43 -9.19 -9.08
N ALA A 80 -5.30 -10.46 -9.50
CA ALA A 80 -4.30 -10.86 -10.48
C ALA A 80 -4.50 -10.14 -11.83
N GLU A 81 -5.75 -10.03 -12.31
CA GLU A 81 -6.10 -9.26 -13.51
C GLU A 81 -5.73 -7.77 -13.35
N PHE A 82 -6.05 -7.19 -12.20
CA PHE A 82 -5.66 -5.82 -11.86
C PHE A 82 -4.15 -5.63 -11.90
N LEU A 83 -3.38 -6.52 -11.26
CA LEU A 83 -1.92 -6.48 -11.23
C LEU A 83 -1.33 -6.54 -12.63
N CYS A 84 -1.83 -7.46 -13.47
CA CYS A 84 -1.42 -7.51 -14.88
C CYS A 84 -1.70 -6.17 -15.58
N ASN A 85 -2.89 -5.60 -15.41
CA ASN A 85 -3.22 -4.33 -16.04
C ASN A 85 -2.31 -3.19 -15.56
N LEU A 86 -2.04 -3.10 -14.25
CA LEU A 86 -1.14 -2.11 -13.66
C LEU A 86 0.29 -2.26 -14.19
N HIS A 87 0.83 -3.48 -14.16
CA HIS A 87 2.22 -3.79 -14.53
C HIS A 87 2.52 -3.52 -16.01
N TYR A 88 1.50 -3.59 -16.87
CA TYR A 88 1.62 -3.37 -18.32
C TYR A 88 1.01 -2.03 -18.79
N ASP A 89 0.57 -1.16 -17.89
CA ASP A 89 0.01 0.15 -18.25
C ASP A 89 1.13 1.12 -18.66
N PHE A 90 1.25 1.37 -19.97
CA PHE A 90 2.28 2.24 -20.54
C PHE A 90 2.16 3.69 -20.06
N SER A 91 0.93 4.19 -19.90
CA SER A 91 0.69 5.57 -19.44
C SER A 91 1.12 5.77 -18.00
N LEU A 92 0.79 4.83 -17.11
CA LEU A 92 1.25 4.90 -15.71
C LEU A 92 2.75 4.76 -15.61
N ARG A 93 3.37 3.91 -16.44
CA ARG A 93 4.83 3.81 -16.53
C ARG A 93 5.47 5.13 -16.95
N GLN A 94 4.90 5.84 -17.91
CA GLN A 94 5.41 7.15 -18.32
C GLN A 94 5.31 8.19 -17.19
N ILE A 95 4.19 8.21 -16.45
CA ILE A 95 4.06 9.07 -15.26
C ILE A 95 5.14 8.71 -14.23
N ALA A 96 5.33 7.42 -13.95
CA ALA A 96 6.36 6.97 -13.03
C ALA A 96 7.77 7.35 -13.50
N ASP A 97 8.08 7.26 -14.80
CA ASP A 97 9.36 7.67 -15.38
C ASP A 97 9.63 9.18 -15.17
N GLU A 98 8.60 10.02 -15.21
CA GLU A 98 8.71 11.47 -14.99
C GLU A 98 9.04 11.83 -13.54
N HIS A 99 8.55 11.04 -12.58
CA HIS A 99 8.75 11.27 -11.13
C HIS A 99 9.95 10.52 -10.54
N LEU A 100 10.24 9.33 -11.05
CA LEU A 100 11.24 8.40 -10.49
C LEU A 100 12.49 8.25 -11.38
N GLY A 101 12.41 8.69 -12.64
CA GLY A 101 13.44 8.49 -13.65
C GLY A 101 13.26 7.21 -14.46
N LYS A 102 13.80 7.20 -15.69
CA LYS A 102 13.58 6.15 -16.71
C LYS A 102 14.28 4.82 -16.46
N ASN A 103 15.26 4.78 -15.56
CA ASN A 103 16.00 3.57 -15.26
C ASN A 103 15.29 2.80 -14.14
N GLN A 104 14.40 1.89 -14.54
CA GLN A 104 13.62 1.03 -13.65
C GLN A 104 14.50 0.18 -12.69
N GLU A 105 15.78 0.01 -13.02
CA GLU A 105 16.79 -0.72 -12.25
C GLU A 105 17.46 0.11 -11.15
N ASN A 106 17.29 1.44 -11.15
CA ASN A 106 17.96 2.37 -10.23
C ASN A 106 17.21 2.59 -8.91
N ILE A 107 16.18 1.80 -8.61
CA ILE A 107 15.59 1.87 -7.28
C ILE A 107 16.55 1.21 -6.33
N ASP A 108 17.33 2.08 -5.69
CA ASP A 108 18.25 1.70 -4.64
C ASP A 108 17.43 1.18 -3.46
N PRO A 109 17.39 -0.15 -3.24
CA PRO A 109 16.65 -0.69 -2.12
C PRO A 109 17.24 -0.21 -0.80
N LYS A 110 18.48 0.31 -0.77
CA LYS A 110 19.05 0.99 0.40
C LYS A 110 18.20 2.15 0.85
N LYS A 111 17.65 2.96 -0.06
CA LYS A 111 16.83 4.11 0.35
C LYS A 111 15.63 3.65 1.18
N TYR A 112 14.96 2.58 0.77
CA TYR A 112 13.81 2.04 1.49
C TYR A 112 14.23 1.26 2.73
N ILE A 113 15.21 0.37 2.60
CA ILE A 113 15.66 -0.52 3.68
C ILE A 113 16.42 0.25 4.76
N GLU A 114 17.36 1.14 4.44
CA GLU A 114 18.16 1.88 5.41
C GLU A 114 17.33 2.94 6.15
N GLN A 115 16.49 3.70 5.43
CA GLN A 115 15.67 4.75 6.03
C GLN A 115 14.63 4.13 6.99
N TYR A 116 13.97 3.05 6.58
CA TYR A 116 13.01 2.33 7.42
C TYR A 116 13.71 1.58 8.57
N SER A 117 14.83 0.90 8.29
CA SER A 117 15.51 0.08 9.28
C SER A 117 16.11 0.90 10.41
N LYS A 118 16.50 2.17 10.22
CA LYS A 118 17.02 2.97 11.34
C LYS A 118 15.96 3.16 12.42
N GLN A 119 14.80 3.70 12.06
CA GLN A 119 13.72 3.93 13.02
C GLN A 119 13.23 2.62 13.63
N LEU A 120 13.09 1.58 12.82
CA LEU A 120 12.67 0.27 13.30
C LEU A 120 13.71 -0.36 14.24
N ARG A 121 15.01 -0.24 13.96
CA ARG A 121 16.08 -0.71 14.86
C ARG A 121 16.02 0.01 16.20
N ASP A 122 15.83 1.32 16.20
CA ASP A 122 15.72 2.12 17.43
C ASP A 122 14.51 1.65 18.28
N GLN A 123 13.36 1.40 17.63
CA GLN A 123 12.16 0.88 18.30
C GLN A 123 12.36 -0.54 18.83
N VAL A 124 12.92 -1.44 18.02
CA VAL A 124 13.22 -2.82 18.43
C VAL A 124 14.18 -2.85 19.61
N LEU A 125 15.23 -2.02 19.60
CA LEU A 125 16.16 -1.89 20.72
C LEU A 125 15.45 -1.38 21.99
N ALA A 126 14.58 -0.38 21.86
CA ALA A 126 13.81 0.14 23.00
C ALA A 126 12.89 -0.93 23.61
N ILE A 127 12.17 -1.68 22.77
CA ILE A 127 11.29 -2.77 23.21
C ILE A 127 12.12 -3.89 23.84
N LYS A 128 13.25 -4.26 23.24
CA LYS A 128 14.17 -5.30 23.75
C LYS A 128 14.67 -4.96 25.16
N ASN A 129 15.14 -3.73 25.36
CA ASN A 129 15.57 -3.24 26.67
C ASN A 129 14.43 -3.26 27.70
N TYR A 130 13.23 -2.86 27.28
CA TYR A 130 12.04 -2.90 28.14
C TYR A 130 11.72 -4.34 28.57
N LEU A 131 11.67 -5.29 27.64
CA LEU A 131 11.37 -6.69 27.91
C LEU A 131 12.44 -7.37 28.78
N GLN A 132 13.73 -7.07 28.56
CA GLN A 132 14.82 -7.57 29.39
C GLN A 132 14.75 -7.06 30.83
N THR A 133 14.32 -5.81 31.02
CA THR A 133 14.19 -5.19 32.34
C THR A 133 12.98 -5.73 33.10
N HIS A 134 11.84 -5.92 32.42
CA HIS A 134 10.58 -6.30 33.06
C HIS A 134 10.34 -7.81 33.13
N GLN A 135 11.09 -8.61 32.35
CA GLN A 135 11.05 -10.08 32.35
C GLN A 135 9.63 -10.67 32.36
N PRO A 136 8.82 -10.42 31.31
CA PRO A 136 7.48 -10.98 31.23
C PRO A 136 7.51 -12.51 31.21
N VAL A 137 6.44 -13.15 31.68
CA VAL A 137 6.31 -14.63 31.78
C VAL A 137 6.00 -15.28 30.42
N ASP A 138 6.07 -14.53 29.32
CA ASP A 138 5.76 -14.98 27.97
C ASP A 138 6.99 -14.91 27.04
N ASN A 139 6.83 -15.35 25.79
CA ASN A 139 7.91 -15.50 24.82
C ASN A 139 8.17 -14.23 23.97
N ARG A 140 7.65 -13.06 24.34
CA ARG A 140 7.82 -11.84 23.52
C ARG A 140 9.28 -11.45 23.29
N LEU A 141 10.16 -11.68 24.26
CA LEU A 141 11.59 -11.40 24.09
C LEU A 141 12.23 -12.33 23.05
N GLU A 142 11.89 -13.62 23.07
CA GLU A 142 12.36 -14.60 22.09
C GLU A 142 11.87 -14.25 20.68
N ILE A 143 10.57 -13.92 20.55
CA ILE A 143 9.98 -13.49 19.27
C ILE A 143 10.69 -12.24 18.74
N LEU A 144 10.97 -11.26 19.60
CA LEU A 144 11.64 -10.03 19.18
C LEU A 144 13.09 -10.28 18.73
N ILE A 145 13.80 -11.20 19.39
CA ILE A 145 15.16 -11.60 18.97
C ILE A 145 15.11 -12.29 17.59
N GLN A 146 14.19 -13.24 17.39
CA GLN A 146 14.03 -13.89 16.08
C GLN A 146 13.63 -12.88 14.99
N PHE A 147 12.74 -11.94 15.30
CA PHE A 147 12.36 -10.87 14.38
C PHE A 147 13.58 -10.03 13.97
N GLU A 148 14.42 -9.63 14.93
CA GLU A 148 15.64 -8.86 14.68
C GLU A 148 16.61 -9.63 13.77
N GLU A 149 16.81 -10.93 14.01
CA GLU A 149 17.69 -11.80 13.22
C GLU A 149 17.20 -11.99 11.78
N ILE A 150 15.89 -12.12 11.58
CA ILE A 150 15.28 -12.38 10.27
C ILE A 150 15.15 -11.09 9.45
N PHE A 151 14.60 -10.03 10.04
CA PHE A 151 14.16 -8.84 9.31
C PHE A 151 15.12 -7.66 9.43
N LEU A 152 15.99 -7.65 10.45
CA LEU A 152 16.96 -6.59 10.69
C LEU A 152 18.41 -7.08 10.74
N PRO A 153 18.86 -8.08 9.96
CA PRO A 153 20.28 -8.42 9.97
C PRO A 153 21.09 -7.22 9.43
N VAL A 154 22.34 -7.10 9.89
CA VAL A 154 23.22 -5.97 9.51
C VAL A 154 23.52 -5.92 8.01
N ASP A 155 23.45 -7.07 7.35
CA ASP A 155 23.70 -7.29 5.93
C ASP A 155 22.40 -7.41 5.11
N ILE A 156 21.23 -7.01 5.65
CA ILE A 156 19.92 -7.20 4.97
C ILE A 156 19.88 -6.60 3.55
N VAL A 157 20.49 -5.42 3.37
CA VAL A 157 20.62 -4.76 2.08
C VAL A 157 21.43 -5.62 1.10
N GLU A 158 22.59 -6.12 1.56
CA GLU A 158 23.47 -6.95 0.75
C GLU A 158 22.78 -8.27 0.38
N ARG A 159 22.09 -8.91 1.32
CA ARG A 159 21.28 -10.10 1.07
C ARG A 159 20.21 -9.85 0.01
N TYR A 160 19.49 -8.73 0.13
CA TYR A 160 18.46 -8.36 -0.83
C TYR A 160 19.05 -8.15 -2.23
N ILE A 161 20.12 -7.36 -2.34
CA ILE A 161 20.82 -7.12 -3.62
C ILE A 161 21.37 -8.42 -4.22
N ASN A 162 22.01 -9.27 -3.41
CA ASN A 162 22.52 -10.55 -3.87
C ASN A 162 21.41 -11.48 -4.36
N THR A 163 20.25 -11.48 -3.69
CA THR A 163 19.07 -12.23 -4.13
C THR A 163 18.57 -11.72 -5.48
N LEU A 164 18.47 -10.40 -5.65
CA LEU A 164 18.07 -9.81 -6.94
C LEU A 164 19.08 -10.14 -8.05
N ASN A 165 20.38 -10.06 -7.76
CA ASN A 165 21.45 -10.38 -8.72
C ASN A 165 21.43 -11.86 -9.13
N GLN A 166 21.11 -12.77 -8.22
CA GLN A 166 20.99 -14.20 -8.53
C GLN A 166 19.83 -14.51 -9.48
N LEU A 167 18.74 -13.74 -9.39
CA LEU A 167 17.62 -13.84 -10.32
C LEU A 167 17.97 -13.23 -11.69
N GLY A 168 18.90 -12.27 -11.74
CA GLY A 168 19.45 -11.71 -12.98
C GLY A 168 18.37 -11.15 -13.91
N GLU A 169 18.50 -11.40 -15.22
CA GLU A 169 17.57 -10.94 -16.26
C GLU A 169 16.14 -11.50 -16.12
N SER A 170 15.90 -12.46 -15.22
CA SER A 170 14.53 -12.98 -14.98
C SER A 170 13.65 -11.98 -14.21
N ILE A 171 14.23 -10.95 -13.60
CA ILE A 171 13.48 -9.90 -12.92
C ILE A 171 12.97 -8.88 -13.93
N SER A 172 11.65 -8.72 -13.97
CA SER A 172 11.01 -7.61 -14.68
C SER A 172 10.57 -6.53 -13.68
N TYR A 173 11.17 -5.35 -13.81
CA TYR A 173 10.78 -4.16 -13.07
C TYR A 173 9.61 -3.46 -13.74
N VAL A 174 8.55 -3.22 -12.98
CA VAL A 174 7.29 -2.62 -13.43
C VAL A 174 6.83 -1.60 -12.38
N LEU A 175 5.90 -0.72 -12.74
CA LEU A 175 5.21 0.06 -11.74
C LEU A 175 4.39 -0.90 -10.88
N THR A 176 4.59 -0.84 -9.57
CA THR A 176 3.93 -1.69 -8.57
C THR A 176 3.05 -0.85 -7.66
N HIS A 177 2.05 -1.47 -7.03
CA HIS A 177 1.23 -0.81 -6.02
C HIS A 177 1.92 -0.82 -4.64
N ASN A 178 2.58 -1.93 -4.32
CA ASN A 178 3.28 -2.26 -3.07
C ASN A 178 2.42 -2.36 -1.81
N ASP A 179 1.13 -2.03 -1.87
CA ASP A 179 0.24 -2.07 -0.70
C ASP A 179 -1.18 -2.57 -1.01
N ILE A 180 -1.30 -3.72 -1.68
CA ILE A 180 -2.62 -4.32 -1.98
C ILE A 180 -3.12 -5.13 -0.77
N GLN A 181 -3.51 -4.40 0.26
CA GLN A 181 -4.16 -4.93 1.47
C GLN A 181 -5.69 -4.75 1.42
N GLU A 182 -6.42 -5.40 2.34
CA GLU A 182 -7.87 -5.49 2.29
C GLU A 182 -8.60 -4.13 2.37
N CYS A 183 -8.02 -3.16 3.07
CA CYS A 183 -8.56 -1.79 3.20
C CYS A 183 -8.38 -0.96 1.93
N ASN A 184 -7.45 -1.36 1.07
CA ASN A 184 -7.16 -0.70 -0.20
C ASN A 184 -7.95 -1.31 -1.37
N ILE A 185 -8.81 -2.30 -1.10
CA ILE A 185 -9.75 -2.86 -2.08
C ILE A 185 -11.18 -2.50 -1.68
N LEU A 186 -11.78 -1.58 -2.42
CA LEU A 186 -13.13 -1.05 -2.17
C LEU A 186 -14.15 -1.71 -3.08
N ALA A 187 -14.89 -2.68 -2.54
CA ALA A 187 -15.99 -3.36 -3.22
C ALA A 187 -17.26 -2.48 -3.22
N LYS A 188 -17.90 -2.34 -4.37
CA LYS A 188 -19.13 -1.55 -4.53
C LYS A 188 -20.35 -2.34 -4.06
N ASP A 189 -21.30 -1.67 -3.41
CA ASP A 189 -22.52 -2.30 -2.88
C ASP A 189 -23.38 -2.98 -3.96
N GLU A 190 -23.39 -2.41 -5.16
CA GLU A 190 -24.15 -2.93 -6.30
C GLU A 190 -23.62 -4.30 -6.78
N ASN A 191 -22.31 -4.53 -6.66
CA ASN A 191 -21.65 -5.76 -7.05
C ASN A 191 -20.27 -5.86 -6.40
N ASN A 192 -20.10 -6.77 -5.45
CA ASN A 192 -18.85 -6.94 -4.71
C ASN A 192 -17.66 -7.43 -5.56
N LEU A 193 -17.88 -7.83 -6.82
CA LEU A 193 -16.81 -8.14 -7.79
C LEU A 193 -16.39 -6.93 -8.62
N ASN A 194 -17.14 -5.82 -8.54
CA ASN A 194 -16.76 -4.52 -9.07
C ASN A 194 -16.12 -3.74 -7.93
N PHE A 195 -14.79 -3.74 -7.87
CA PHE A 195 -14.04 -3.05 -6.84
C PHE A 195 -13.00 -2.11 -7.43
N TYR A 196 -12.65 -1.09 -6.66
CA TYR A 196 -11.47 -0.26 -6.90
C TYR A 196 -10.31 -0.77 -6.06
N VAL A 197 -9.12 -0.80 -6.64
CA VAL A 197 -7.88 -0.79 -5.85
C VAL A 197 -7.45 0.66 -5.75
N ILE A 198 -7.26 1.13 -4.52
CA ILE A 198 -6.98 2.53 -4.20
C ILE A 198 -5.69 2.64 -3.37
N ASP A 199 -5.27 3.88 -3.13
CA ASP A 199 -4.13 4.22 -2.27
C ASP A 199 -2.76 3.83 -2.82
N TYR A 200 -2.36 4.51 -3.91
CA TYR A 200 -1.09 4.32 -4.60
C TYR A 200 0.09 5.06 -3.93
N GLU A 201 0.05 5.31 -2.62
CA GLU A 201 1.06 6.14 -1.93
C GLU A 201 2.45 5.49 -1.90
N TYR A 202 2.51 4.16 -1.97
CA TYR A 202 3.74 3.36 -2.06
C TYR A 202 4.08 2.93 -3.49
N ALA A 203 3.39 3.47 -4.51
CA ALA A 203 3.64 3.09 -5.88
C ALA A 203 5.05 3.48 -6.32
N THR A 204 5.80 2.52 -6.85
CA THR A 204 7.18 2.73 -7.34
C THR A 204 7.55 1.66 -8.36
N PHE A 205 8.69 1.81 -9.05
CA PHE A 205 9.21 0.65 -9.79
C PHE A 205 9.67 -0.44 -8.80
N ALA A 206 9.34 -1.68 -9.06
CA ALA A 206 9.84 -2.80 -8.26
C ALA A 206 9.78 -4.08 -9.10
N PRO A 207 10.46 -5.15 -8.69
CA PRO A 207 10.19 -6.48 -9.23
C PRO A 207 8.68 -6.76 -9.18
N ARG A 208 8.08 -7.18 -10.30
CA ARG A 208 6.63 -7.50 -10.32
C ARG A 208 6.21 -8.53 -9.26
N SER A 209 7.14 -9.38 -8.83
CA SER A 209 6.95 -10.37 -7.77
C SER A 209 6.69 -9.73 -6.41
N MET A 210 7.09 -8.47 -6.20
CA MET A 210 6.88 -7.73 -4.96
C MET A 210 5.39 -7.54 -4.66
N ASP A 211 4.61 -7.07 -5.64
CA ASP A 211 3.15 -6.93 -5.49
C ASP A 211 2.48 -8.26 -5.17
N LEU A 212 2.92 -9.35 -5.82
CA LEU A 212 2.38 -10.68 -5.59
C LEU A 212 2.72 -11.18 -4.18
N ALA A 213 3.98 -11.04 -3.77
CA ALA A 213 4.42 -11.43 -2.43
C ALA A 213 3.71 -10.61 -1.35
N ASN A 214 3.57 -9.30 -1.56
CA ASN A 214 2.83 -8.41 -0.68
C ASN A 214 1.38 -8.87 -0.53
N TYR A 215 0.67 -9.04 -1.65
CA TYR A 215 -0.73 -9.49 -1.62
C TYR A 215 -0.89 -10.83 -0.89
N ILE A 216 0.02 -11.80 -1.09
CA ILE A 216 0.01 -13.08 -0.39
C ILE A 216 0.16 -12.87 1.13
N ASN A 217 1.08 -12.00 1.55
CA ASN A 217 1.26 -11.67 2.97
C ASN A 217 -0.01 -11.02 3.54
N GLU A 218 -0.65 -10.10 2.82
CA GLU A 218 -1.90 -9.45 3.26
C GLU A 218 -3.06 -10.45 3.39
N THR A 219 -2.99 -11.64 2.78
CA THR A 219 -4.01 -12.67 3.02
C THR A 219 -4.01 -13.21 4.45
N VAL A 220 -2.96 -12.99 5.24
CA VAL A 220 -2.87 -13.48 6.63
C VAL A 220 -2.85 -12.38 7.67
N PHE A 221 -2.72 -11.11 7.29
CA PHE A 221 -2.77 -9.96 8.19
C PHE A 221 -4.13 -9.26 8.10
N GLU A 222 -4.70 -8.89 9.25
CA GLU A 222 -5.94 -8.13 9.32
C GLU A 222 -5.66 -6.80 10.00
N ASN A 223 -5.82 -5.72 9.24
CA ASN A 223 -5.53 -4.34 9.65
C ASN A 223 -6.76 -3.64 10.28
N THR A 224 -7.92 -4.32 10.32
CA THR A 224 -9.19 -3.78 10.84
C THR A 224 -9.70 -4.55 12.07
N TYR A 225 -8.79 -5.22 12.78
CA TYR A 225 -9.17 -6.05 13.91
C TYR A 225 -9.71 -5.19 15.07
N LYS A 226 -10.87 -5.57 15.61
CA LYS A 226 -11.62 -4.73 16.57
C LYS A 226 -11.02 -4.66 17.98
N CYS A 227 -9.99 -5.45 18.26
CA CYS A 227 -9.45 -5.63 19.61
C CYS A 227 -7.95 -5.34 19.66
N GLY A 228 -7.44 -5.11 20.87
CA GLY A 228 -6.00 -4.99 21.10
C GLY A 228 -5.36 -3.84 20.33
N SER A 229 -4.32 -4.14 19.54
CA SER A 229 -3.55 -3.18 18.75
C SER A 229 -4.25 -2.71 17.47
N GLY A 230 -5.47 -3.17 17.19
CA GLY A 230 -6.17 -2.87 15.93
C GLY A 230 -5.80 -3.79 14.77
N ALA A 231 -4.87 -4.74 14.99
CA ALA A 231 -4.41 -5.69 13.99
C ALA A 231 -4.39 -7.13 14.52
N ASN A 232 -4.50 -8.11 13.63
CA ASN A 232 -4.38 -9.52 13.94
C ASN A 232 -3.66 -10.28 12.81
N SER A 233 -3.18 -11.50 13.09
CA SER A 233 -2.64 -12.39 12.07
C SER A 233 -3.24 -13.79 12.18
N TYR A 234 -3.42 -14.43 11.03
CA TYR A 234 -4.02 -15.76 10.88
C TYR A 234 -3.03 -16.77 10.28
N GLY A 235 -1.76 -16.40 10.17
CA GLY A 235 -0.70 -17.28 9.73
C GLY A 235 -0.52 -18.44 10.72
N ARG A 236 -0.42 -19.66 10.20
CA ARG A 236 0.17 -20.78 10.93
C ARG A 236 1.62 -20.91 10.45
N PHE A 237 2.55 -20.37 11.23
CA PHE A 237 3.99 -20.54 11.01
C PHE A 237 4.48 -21.77 11.77
#